data_AF-A0A2S6UJ72-F1
#
_entry.id   AF-A0A2S6UJ72-F1
#
_cell.length_a   1.000
_cell.length_b   1.000
_cell.length_c   1.000
_cell.angle_alpha   90.00
_cell.angle_beta   90.00
_cell.angle_gamma   90.00
#
_symmetry.space_group_name_H-M   'P 1'
#
loop_
_entity.id
_entity.type
_entity.pdbx_description
1 polymer ?
#
loop_
_entity_poly.entity_id
_entity_poly.type
_entity_poly.pdbx_seq_one_letter_code
_entity_poly.pdbx_strand_id
1 'polypeptide(L)'
;WRYILKREEVNEVASNASTLIQDQQGTEFVSEISHKIALDTTDSRLTPTKGYFTSLQTSVAGFGGPVKHLRNVVRAGIVTQIADQWIVTTSGTAGYIVGLGTDVRFLQRFFVGGDDLRGFATSGIGPRDKLTGDALGGEWKYTGRVQLAFPFAFLPEGSGVKGRLFSDVGSAGKLEPSNSNVGDTASVRLSVGTGLTWLSPFGPIGVDLGFPLLKEAFDEKENLRISFGTQF
;
A
#
# COMPACT_ATOMS: atom_id res chain seq x y z
N TRP A 1 18.54 -7.19 -9.64
CA TRP A 1 18.20 -8.05 -8.48
C TRP A 1 18.74 -7.37 -7.23
N ARG A 2 18.18 -7.70 -6.06
CA ARG A 2 18.58 -7.15 -4.75
C ARG A 2 18.59 -8.29 -3.75
N TYR A 3 19.64 -8.39 -2.95
CA TYR A 3 19.66 -9.27 -1.79
C TYR A 3 19.42 -8.44 -0.52
N ILE A 4 18.62 -8.96 0.40
CA ILE A 4 18.40 -8.40 1.73
C ILE A 4 18.68 -9.49 2.75
N LEU A 5 19.52 -9.14 3.73
CA LEU A 5 19.61 -9.83 5.00
C LEU A 5 19.13 -8.85 6.07
N LYS A 6 18.07 -9.21 6.79
CA LYS A 6 17.52 -8.37 7.88
C LYS A 6 17.25 -9.22 9.11
N ARG A 7 17.42 -8.60 10.28
CA ARG A 7 16.94 -9.09 11.57
C ARG A 7 15.67 -8.32 11.90
N GLU A 8 14.59 -9.04 12.14
CA GLU A 8 13.30 -8.50 12.55
C GLU A 8 13.02 -8.91 13.99
N GLU A 9 12.45 -8.01 14.77
CA GLU A 9 12.14 -8.25 16.17
C GLU A 9 10.73 -7.74 16.46
N VAL A 10 9.90 -8.61 17.02
CA VAL A 10 8.58 -8.27 17.56
C VAL A 10 8.71 -8.36 19.07
N ASN A 11 8.71 -7.21 19.73
CA ASN A 11 8.86 -7.07 21.18
C ASN A 11 7.72 -6.22 21.75
N GLU A 12 7.64 -6.18 23.08
CA GLU A 12 6.66 -5.36 23.81
C GLU A 12 5.20 -5.55 23.35
N VAL A 13 4.85 -6.77 22.94
CA VAL A 13 3.48 -7.11 22.52
C VAL A 13 2.57 -6.99 23.73
N ALA A 14 1.53 -6.17 23.62
CA ALA A 14 0.57 -5.97 24.70
C ALA A 14 -0.13 -7.29 25.07
N SER A 15 -0.37 -7.50 26.37
CA SER A 15 -0.99 -8.74 26.87
C SER A 15 -2.43 -8.95 26.37
N ASN A 16 -3.08 -7.89 25.91
CA ASN A 16 -4.40 -7.89 25.28
C ASN A 16 -4.36 -7.82 23.75
N ALA A 17 -3.19 -7.93 23.12
CA ALA A 17 -3.08 -8.05 21.67
C ALA A 17 -3.66 -9.41 21.19
N SER A 18 -3.96 -9.51 19.90
CA SER A 18 -4.42 -10.76 19.30
C SER A 18 -3.40 -11.88 19.53
N THR A 19 -3.88 -13.09 19.83
CA THR A 19 -3.02 -14.27 20.01
C THR A 19 -2.15 -14.53 18.79
N LEU A 20 -2.66 -14.25 17.59
CA LEU A 20 -1.92 -14.40 16.33
C LEU A 20 -0.72 -13.43 16.20
N ILE A 21 -0.73 -12.32 16.93
CA ILE A 21 0.41 -11.40 17.02
C ILE A 21 1.34 -11.83 18.16
N GLN A 22 0.78 -12.21 19.32
CA GLN A 22 1.56 -12.71 20.46
C GLN A 22 2.40 -13.94 20.09
N ASP A 23 1.85 -14.86 19.30
CA ASP A 23 2.54 -16.07 18.83
C ASP A 23 3.73 -15.77 17.90
N GLN A 24 3.83 -14.54 17.37
CA GLN A 24 4.92 -14.10 16.50
C GLN A 24 5.97 -13.27 17.27
N GLN A 25 5.84 -13.17 18.61
CA GLN A 25 6.82 -12.48 19.43
C GLN A 25 8.19 -13.19 19.36
N GLY A 26 9.25 -12.41 19.21
CA GLY A 26 10.61 -12.93 19.14
C GLY A 26 11.46 -12.25 18.07
N THR A 27 12.60 -12.86 17.78
CA THR A 27 13.55 -12.39 16.76
C THR A 27 13.62 -13.37 15.60
N GLU A 28 13.59 -12.85 14.38
CA GLU A 28 13.69 -13.62 13.16
C GLU A 28 14.75 -13.05 12.22
N PHE A 29 15.37 -13.94 11.46
CA PHE A 29 16.28 -13.57 10.39
C PHE A 29 15.60 -13.84 9.05
N VAL A 30 15.58 -12.81 8.20
CA VAL A 30 15.07 -12.92 6.83
C VAL A 30 16.22 -12.76 5.88
N SER A 31 16.47 -13.80 5.09
CA SER A 31 17.41 -13.78 3.97
C SER A 31 16.59 -13.92 2.68
N GLU A 32 16.51 -12.83 1.91
CA GLU A 32 15.62 -12.70 0.77
C GLU A 32 16.36 -12.21 -0.49
N ILE A 33 16.11 -12.87 -1.62
CA ILE A 33 16.51 -12.39 -2.94
C ILE A 33 15.26 -11.85 -3.65
N SER A 34 15.34 -10.60 -4.11
CA SER A 34 14.30 -9.92 -4.89
C SER A 34 14.76 -9.69 -6.33
N HIS A 35 13.92 -10.04 -7.30
CA HIS A 35 14.07 -9.68 -8.71
C HIS A 35 12.93 -8.75 -9.12
N LYS A 36 13.25 -7.66 -9.83
CA LYS A 36 12.26 -6.71 -10.34
C LYS A 36 12.48 -6.49 -11.83
N ILE A 37 11.45 -6.77 -12.62
CA ILE A 37 11.35 -6.40 -14.03
C ILE A 37 10.43 -5.19 -14.09
N ALA A 38 10.86 -4.12 -14.78
CA ALA A 38 10.07 -2.92 -14.90
C ALA A 38 10.24 -2.30 -16.28
N LEU A 39 9.14 -1.76 -16.80
CA LEU A 39 9.09 -0.93 -17.99
C LEU A 39 8.40 0.38 -17.60
N ASP A 40 9.05 1.49 -17.86
CA ASP A 40 8.51 2.83 -17.62
C ASP A 40 8.73 3.68 -18.86
N THR A 41 7.62 4.10 -19.46
CA THR A 41 7.60 4.94 -20.67
C THR A 41 7.12 6.36 -20.35
N THR A 42 6.96 6.70 -19.07
CA THR A 42 6.53 8.02 -18.67
C THR A 42 7.56 9.08 -19.04
N ASP A 43 7.07 10.26 -19.38
CA ASP A 43 7.87 11.39 -19.83
C ASP A 43 8.67 12.06 -18.70
N SER A 44 8.24 11.89 -17.44
CA SER A 44 8.91 12.41 -16.25
C SER A 44 8.67 11.49 -15.06
N ARG A 45 9.73 11.21 -14.28
CA ARG A 45 9.64 10.40 -13.06
C ARG A 45 8.94 11.11 -11.90
N LEU A 46 9.10 12.43 -11.82
CA LEU A 46 8.57 13.24 -10.73
C LEU A 46 7.18 13.79 -11.05
N THR A 47 6.97 14.17 -12.30
CA THR A 47 5.76 14.86 -12.77
C THR A 47 5.26 14.28 -14.09
N PRO A 48 4.94 12.97 -14.16
CA PRO A 48 4.51 12.34 -15.39
C PRO A 48 3.22 13.01 -15.92
N THR A 49 3.18 13.25 -17.22
CA THR A 49 2.00 13.79 -17.94
C THR A 49 1.42 12.78 -18.92
N LYS A 50 2.24 11.86 -19.42
CA LYS A 50 1.84 10.82 -20.38
C LYS A 50 2.69 9.57 -20.25
N GLY A 51 2.19 8.47 -20.80
CA GLY A 51 2.87 7.18 -20.87
C GLY A 51 2.30 6.18 -19.89
N TYR A 52 2.99 5.07 -19.72
CA TYR A 52 2.58 4.00 -18.82
C TYR A 52 3.80 3.38 -18.13
N PHE A 53 3.55 2.76 -16.99
CA PHE A 53 4.54 2.00 -16.26
C PHE A 53 3.97 0.64 -15.87
N THR A 54 4.84 -0.35 -15.82
CA THR A 54 4.54 -1.68 -15.29
C THR A 54 5.77 -2.25 -14.60
N SER A 55 5.56 -3.01 -13.54
CA SER A 55 6.61 -3.76 -12.90
C SER A 55 6.08 -5.03 -12.25
N LEU A 56 6.90 -6.08 -12.32
CA LEU A 56 6.74 -7.32 -11.57
C LEU A 56 7.95 -7.45 -10.65
N GLN A 57 7.69 -7.60 -9.35
CA GLN A 57 8.70 -7.96 -8.37
C GLN A 57 8.40 -9.33 -7.79
N THR A 58 9.38 -10.22 -7.86
CA THR A 58 9.37 -11.55 -7.25
C THR A 58 10.45 -11.62 -6.19
N SER A 59 10.06 -11.99 -4.97
CA SER A 59 10.94 -12.08 -3.80
C SER A 59 10.86 -13.50 -3.25
N VAL A 60 12.01 -14.13 -3.02
CA VAL A 60 12.13 -15.46 -2.43
C VAL A 60 12.96 -15.36 -1.16
N ALA A 61 12.41 -15.80 -0.03
CA ALA A 61 13.11 -15.87 1.24
C ALA A 61 13.37 -17.32 1.66
N GLY A 62 14.46 -17.55 2.40
CA GLY A 62 14.81 -18.85 2.97
C GLY A 62 16.27 -19.28 2.81
N PHE A 63 17.18 -18.39 2.40
CA PHE A 63 18.59 -18.71 2.14
C PHE A 63 19.49 -18.71 3.39
N GLY A 64 18.93 -19.00 4.58
CA GLY A 64 19.70 -19.01 5.83
C GLY A 64 18.96 -18.49 7.07
N GLY A 65 17.64 -18.34 7.02
CA GLY A 65 16.80 -17.92 8.16
C GLY A 65 15.51 -18.74 8.26
N PRO A 66 14.78 -18.64 9.39
CA PRO A 66 13.54 -19.38 9.61
C PRO A 66 12.40 -18.93 8.69
N VAL A 67 12.44 -17.69 8.18
CA VAL A 67 11.42 -17.14 7.29
C VAL A 67 11.60 -17.65 5.87
N LYS A 68 10.58 -18.34 5.36
CA LYS A 68 10.58 -18.93 4.02
C LYS A 68 9.29 -18.57 3.28
N HIS A 69 9.39 -17.80 2.22
CA HIS A 69 8.23 -17.39 1.42
C HIS A 69 8.59 -17.11 -0.04
N LEU A 70 7.57 -17.14 -0.89
CA LEU A 70 7.56 -16.57 -2.23
C LEU A 70 6.54 -15.43 -2.25
N ARG A 71 6.99 -14.24 -2.61
CA ARG A 71 6.17 -13.03 -2.69
C ARG A 71 6.23 -12.43 -4.08
N ASN A 72 5.08 -12.17 -4.67
CA ASN A 72 4.96 -11.50 -5.96
C ASN A 72 4.16 -10.21 -5.79
N VAL A 73 4.64 -9.13 -6.42
CA VAL A 73 3.96 -7.84 -6.46
C VAL A 73 3.99 -7.33 -7.89
N VAL A 74 2.81 -7.08 -8.45
CA VAL A 74 2.64 -6.44 -9.76
C VAL A 74 2.12 -5.03 -9.52
N ARG A 75 2.69 -4.06 -10.24
CA ARG A 75 2.21 -2.68 -10.28
C ARG A 75 2.12 -2.25 -11.72
N ALA A 76 1.00 -1.64 -12.11
CA ALA A 76 0.83 -1.08 -13.44
C ALA A 76 0.05 0.23 -13.37
N GLY A 77 0.23 1.09 -14.37
CA GLY A 77 -0.56 2.29 -14.50
C GLY A 77 -0.33 3.02 -15.81
N ILE A 78 -1.30 3.84 -16.16
CA ILE A 78 -1.29 4.73 -17.32
C ILE A 78 -1.51 6.15 -16.84
N VAL A 79 -0.75 7.07 -17.44
CA VAL A 79 -0.84 8.51 -17.21
C VAL A 79 -1.22 9.14 -18.55
N THR A 80 -2.23 9.99 -18.55
CA THR A 80 -2.74 10.63 -19.76
C THR A 80 -3.16 12.06 -19.47
N GLN A 81 -2.62 12.99 -20.24
CA GLN A 81 -3.06 14.38 -20.25
C GLN A 81 -4.33 14.49 -21.11
N ILE A 82 -5.44 14.89 -20.49
CA ILE A 82 -6.76 14.99 -21.15
C ILE A 82 -7.10 16.41 -21.62
N ALA A 83 -6.44 17.41 -21.03
CA ALA A 83 -6.48 18.82 -21.41
C ALA A 83 -5.20 19.49 -20.92
N ASP A 84 -4.98 20.76 -21.24
CA ASP A 84 -3.77 21.45 -20.82
C ASP A 84 -3.59 21.42 -19.30
N GLN A 85 -2.52 20.77 -18.83
CA GLN A 85 -2.22 20.53 -17.41
C GLN A 85 -3.24 19.65 -16.61
N TRP A 86 -4.30 19.13 -17.25
CA TRP A 86 -5.22 18.15 -16.64
C TRP A 86 -4.72 16.73 -16.91
N ILE A 87 -4.29 16.04 -15.86
CA ILE A 87 -3.61 14.74 -15.95
C ILE A 87 -4.44 13.69 -15.22
N VAL A 88 -4.85 12.65 -15.93
CA VAL A 88 -5.49 11.47 -15.36
C VAL A 88 -4.46 10.36 -15.20
N THR A 89 -4.39 9.81 -14.00
CA THR A 89 -3.59 8.63 -13.68
C THR A 89 -4.51 7.50 -13.24
N THR A 90 -4.47 6.39 -13.95
CA THR A 90 -5.12 5.14 -13.53
C THR A 90 -4.04 4.12 -13.21
N SER A 91 -4.05 3.55 -12.01
CA SER A 91 -3.01 2.61 -11.58
C SER A 91 -3.55 1.56 -10.63
N GLY A 92 -2.85 0.44 -10.54
CA GLY A 92 -3.17 -0.62 -9.60
C GLY A 92 -1.92 -1.37 -9.14
N THR A 93 -2.05 -2.00 -7.97
CA THR A 93 -1.05 -2.89 -7.38
C THR A 93 -1.75 -4.17 -6.95
N ALA A 94 -1.20 -5.33 -7.28
CA ALA A 94 -1.66 -6.61 -6.78
C ALA A 94 -0.48 -7.35 -6.14
N GLY A 95 -0.73 -8.06 -5.04
CA GLY A 95 0.28 -8.79 -4.30
C GLY A 95 -0.23 -10.15 -3.86
N TYR A 96 0.64 -11.15 -3.91
CA TYR A 96 0.39 -12.48 -3.36
C TYR A 96 1.66 -13.00 -2.69
N ILE A 97 1.54 -13.52 -1.48
CA ILE A 97 2.61 -14.15 -0.73
C ILE A 97 2.17 -15.53 -0.29
N VAL A 98 3.09 -16.48 -0.35
CA VAL A 98 2.88 -17.85 0.14
C VAL A 98 4.11 -18.29 0.90
N GLY A 99 3.91 -18.96 2.02
CA GLY A 99 4.99 -19.56 2.78
C GLY A 99 5.51 -20.83 2.12
N LEU A 100 6.82 -21.09 2.22
CA LEU A 100 7.47 -22.24 1.59
C LEU A 100 7.76 -23.32 2.64
N GLY A 101 6.74 -24.16 2.89
CA GLY A 101 6.79 -25.21 3.92
C GLY A 101 6.58 -24.70 5.35
N THR A 102 6.21 -23.43 5.50
CA THR A 102 5.86 -22.75 6.76
C THR A 102 4.74 -21.75 6.49
N ASP A 103 4.07 -21.25 7.53
CA ASP A 103 3.10 -20.16 7.39
C ASP A 103 3.78 -18.82 7.09
N VAL A 104 3.02 -17.88 6.53
CA VAL A 104 3.51 -16.52 6.27
C VAL A 104 3.59 -15.74 7.58
N ARG A 105 4.79 -15.27 7.92
CA ARG A 105 5.04 -14.46 9.14
C ARG A 105 4.35 -13.11 9.06
N PHE A 106 3.87 -12.64 10.21
CA PHE A 106 3.06 -11.41 10.33
C PHE A 106 3.67 -10.20 9.61
N LEU A 107 4.98 -9.94 9.85
CA LEU A 107 5.69 -8.81 9.25
C LEU A 107 5.88 -8.90 7.72
N GLN A 108 5.66 -10.07 7.12
CA GLN A 108 5.75 -10.27 5.67
C GLN A 108 4.41 -10.14 4.94
N ARG A 109 3.29 -10.11 5.68
CA ARG A 109 1.94 -10.01 5.12
C ARG A 109 1.69 -8.64 4.48
N PHE A 110 0.63 -8.57 3.68
CA PHE A 110 0.19 -7.34 3.07
C PHE A 110 -0.81 -6.61 3.96
N PHE A 111 -0.50 -5.35 4.23
CA PHE A 111 -1.41 -4.40 4.85
C PHE A 111 -1.89 -3.40 3.81
N VAL A 112 -3.14 -2.95 3.94
CA VAL A 112 -3.79 -2.02 3.03
C VAL A 112 -4.45 -0.90 3.83
N GLY A 113 -4.35 0.32 3.30
CA GLY A 113 -4.80 1.53 3.95
C GLY A 113 -3.71 2.60 3.95
N GLY A 114 -4.10 3.85 4.16
CA GLY A 114 -3.18 4.97 4.04
C GLY A 114 -2.86 5.34 2.60
N ASP A 115 -1.59 5.24 2.18
CA ASP A 115 -1.15 5.74 0.87
C ASP A 115 -1.66 4.91 -0.31
N ASP A 116 -1.98 3.64 -0.10
CA ASP A 116 -2.48 2.74 -1.15
C ASP A 116 -4.02 2.65 -1.19
N LEU A 117 -4.71 3.17 -0.16
CA LEU A 117 -6.17 3.29 -0.09
C LEU A 117 -6.55 4.44 0.88
N ARG A 118 -6.59 5.67 0.38
CA ARG A 118 -6.82 6.88 1.20
C ARG A 118 -8.24 6.90 1.78
N GLY A 119 -8.44 7.52 2.94
CA GLY A 119 -9.71 7.48 3.69
C GLY A 119 -9.76 6.36 4.74
N PHE A 120 -8.89 5.36 4.59
CA PHE A 120 -8.67 4.31 5.60
C PHE A 120 -7.32 4.53 6.28
N ALA A 121 -7.25 4.21 7.58
CA ALA A 121 -6.00 4.30 8.34
C ALA A 121 -4.92 3.39 7.75
N THR A 122 -3.66 3.64 8.08
CA THR A 122 -2.58 2.68 7.76
C THR A 122 -2.93 1.32 8.36
N SER A 123 -2.92 0.26 7.54
CA SER A 123 -3.42 -1.07 7.96
C SER A 123 -4.91 -1.10 8.35
N GLY A 124 -5.71 -0.17 7.82
CA GLY A 124 -7.09 0.03 8.22
C GLY A 124 -8.07 -1.03 7.73
N ILE A 125 -7.74 -1.78 6.66
CA ILE A 125 -8.60 -2.82 6.07
C ILE A 125 -7.90 -4.18 5.97
N GLY A 126 -8.68 -5.24 5.80
CA GLY A 126 -8.20 -6.62 5.62
C GLY A 126 -8.48 -7.50 6.84
N PRO A 127 -7.84 -8.69 6.93
CA PRO A 127 -7.96 -9.58 8.07
C PRO A 127 -7.64 -8.87 9.38
N ARG A 128 -8.55 -8.93 10.34
CA ARG A 128 -8.43 -8.26 11.64
C ARG A 128 -8.97 -9.16 12.75
N ASP A 129 -8.39 -9.07 13.94
CA ASP A 129 -8.97 -9.68 15.14
C ASP A 129 -10.20 -8.88 15.60
N LYS A 130 -11.37 -9.52 15.69
CA LYS A 130 -12.63 -8.83 16.07
C LYS A 130 -12.69 -8.44 17.55
N LEU A 131 -11.90 -9.09 18.41
CA LEU A 131 -11.90 -8.84 19.85
C LEU A 131 -10.97 -7.70 20.22
N THR A 132 -9.75 -7.74 19.70
CA THR A 132 -8.71 -6.74 20.03
C THR A 132 -8.74 -5.56 19.06
N GLY A 133 -9.29 -5.78 17.87
CA GLY A 133 -9.22 -4.83 16.78
C GLY A 133 -7.86 -4.82 16.11
N ASP A 134 -6.95 -5.77 16.31
CA ASP A 134 -5.62 -5.72 15.69
C ASP A 134 -5.64 -6.12 14.21
N ALA A 135 -5.01 -5.31 13.34
CA ALA A 135 -4.82 -5.66 11.94
C ALA A 135 -3.83 -6.81 11.80
N LEU A 136 -4.23 -7.90 11.13
CA LEU A 136 -3.44 -9.14 11.02
C LEU A 136 -2.71 -9.28 9.69
N GLY A 137 -3.12 -8.50 8.68
CA GLY A 137 -2.58 -8.52 7.32
C GLY A 137 -3.10 -9.70 6.50
N GLY A 138 -3.08 -9.56 5.18
CA GLY A 138 -3.49 -10.60 4.22
C GLY A 138 -2.31 -11.23 3.48
N GLU A 139 -2.49 -12.46 3.03
CA GLU A 139 -1.56 -13.14 2.11
C GLU A 139 -1.74 -12.68 0.67
N TRP A 140 -2.85 -12.05 0.36
CA TRP A 140 -3.03 -11.33 -0.90
C TRP A 140 -3.59 -9.94 -0.66
N LYS A 141 -3.29 -9.05 -1.60
CA LYS A 141 -3.94 -7.75 -1.70
C LYS A 141 -4.11 -7.30 -3.13
N TYR A 142 -5.04 -6.38 -3.34
CA TYR A 142 -5.01 -5.49 -4.49
C TYR A 142 -5.46 -4.08 -4.09
N THR A 143 -4.92 -3.09 -4.79
CA THR A 143 -5.38 -1.71 -4.73
C THR A 143 -5.44 -1.13 -6.14
N GLY A 144 -6.38 -0.23 -6.36
CA GLY A 144 -6.60 0.49 -7.61
C GLY A 144 -6.87 1.96 -7.31
N ARG A 145 -6.46 2.83 -8.24
CA ARG A 145 -6.61 4.28 -8.11
C ARG A 145 -6.89 4.89 -9.47
N VAL A 146 -7.92 5.71 -9.52
CA VAL A 146 -8.13 6.70 -10.58
C VAL A 146 -7.95 8.07 -9.94
N GLN A 147 -7.04 8.87 -10.47
CA GLN A 147 -6.73 10.21 -9.94
C GLN A 147 -6.70 11.21 -11.08
N LEU A 148 -7.36 12.35 -10.88
CA LEU A 148 -7.25 13.53 -11.72
C LEU A 148 -6.40 14.57 -10.98
N ALA A 149 -5.35 15.07 -11.62
CA ALA A 149 -4.62 16.25 -11.20
C ALA A 149 -4.94 17.42 -12.12
N PHE A 150 -5.20 18.61 -11.56
CA PHE A 150 -5.61 19.80 -12.31
C PHE A 150 -4.90 21.06 -11.80
N PRO A 151 -4.70 22.08 -12.66
CA PRO A 151 -4.07 23.34 -12.26
C PRO A 151 -5.07 24.27 -11.54
N PHE A 152 -4.55 25.25 -10.82
CA PHE A 152 -5.35 26.35 -10.28
C PHE A 152 -5.18 27.59 -11.14
N ALA A 153 -6.27 28.07 -11.74
CA ALA A 153 -6.26 29.24 -12.62
C ALA A 153 -5.83 30.55 -11.93
N PHE A 154 -5.92 30.62 -10.59
CA PHE A 154 -5.54 31.79 -9.80
C PHE A 154 -4.09 31.76 -9.32
N LEU A 155 -3.35 30.67 -9.53
CA LEU A 155 -1.94 30.57 -9.13
C LEU A 155 -1.03 30.87 -10.33
N PRO A 156 0.15 31.48 -10.10
CA PRO A 156 1.14 31.67 -11.15
C PRO A 156 1.56 30.33 -11.78
N GLU A 157 1.81 30.36 -13.08
CA GLU A 157 2.46 29.25 -13.78
C GLU A 157 3.79 28.93 -13.09
N GLY A 158 4.03 27.65 -12.82
CA GLY A 158 5.25 27.21 -12.11
C GLY A 158 5.16 27.21 -10.58
N SER A 159 4.02 27.54 -9.96
CA SER A 159 3.83 27.43 -8.49
C SER A 159 4.08 26.02 -7.93
N GLY A 160 4.05 25.00 -8.79
CA GLY A 160 4.21 23.60 -8.40
C GLY A 160 3.00 23.03 -7.66
N VAL A 161 1.92 23.79 -7.51
CA VAL A 161 0.70 23.38 -6.81
C VAL A 161 -0.32 22.82 -7.81
N LYS A 162 -0.84 21.63 -7.50
CA LYS A 162 -1.91 20.98 -8.28
C LYS A 162 -3.03 20.52 -7.35
N GLY A 163 -4.27 20.70 -7.79
CA GLY A 163 -5.43 20.07 -7.18
C GLY A 163 -5.49 18.59 -7.58
N ARG A 164 -6.11 17.76 -6.73
CA ARG A 164 -6.33 16.34 -6.99
C ARG A 164 -7.76 15.95 -6.66
N LEU A 165 -8.36 15.14 -7.52
CA LEU A 165 -9.54 14.33 -7.20
C LEU A 165 -9.16 12.86 -7.37
N PHE A 166 -9.69 11.98 -6.55
CA PHE A 166 -9.39 10.56 -6.65
C PHE A 166 -10.53 9.66 -6.25
N SER A 167 -10.47 8.43 -6.77
CA SER A 167 -11.16 7.27 -6.23
C SER A 167 -10.14 6.16 -6.05
N ASP A 168 -10.07 5.61 -4.83
CA ASP A 168 -9.22 4.48 -4.49
C ASP A 168 -10.13 3.28 -4.17
N VAL A 169 -9.71 2.08 -4.58
CA VAL A 169 -10.39 0.82 -4.31
C VAL A 169 -9.36 -0.21 -3.85
N GLY A 170 -9.72 -1.11 -2.95
CA GLY A 170 -8.78 -2.15 -2.53
C GLY A 170 -9.40 -3.22 -1.67
N SER A 171 -8.66 -4.31 -1.53
CA SER A 171 -8.99 -5.40 -0.62
C SER A 171 -7.72 -6.19 -0.28
N ALA A 172 -7.77 -6.87 0.86
CA ALA A 172 -6.79 -7.85 1.28
C ALA A 172 -7.52 -8.97 2.02
N GLY A 173 -6.95 -10.16 1.98
CA GLY A 173 -7.55 -11.31 2.60
C GLY A 173 -6.61 -12.51 2.60
N LYS A 174 -7.17 -13.64 3.04
CA LYS A 174 -6.49 -14.88 3.35
C LYS A 174 -5.47 -14.68 4.46
N LEU A 175 -5.68 -15.40 5.56
CA LEU A 175 -4.80 -15.39 6.71
C LEU A 175 -4.59 -16.83 7.15
N GLU A 176 -3.35 -17.29 7.16
CA GLU A 176 -2.99 -18.56 7.77
C GLU A 176 -1.81 -18.37 8.75
N PRO A 177 -1.85 -18.99 9.95
CA PRO A 177 -3.03 -19.63 10.55
C PRO A 177 -4.10 -18.57 10.92
N SER A 178 -5.37 -18.99 10.94
CA SER A 178 -6.51 -18.17 11.38
C SER A 178 -7.25 -18.81 12.56
N ASN A 179 -8.11 -18.05 13.23
CA ASN A 179 -8.96 -18.53 14.31
C ASN A 179 -10.38 -17.93 14.21
N SER A 180 -11.31 -18.36 15.07
CA SER A 180 -12.72 -17.93 15.02
C SER A 180 -12.94 -16.43 15.28
N ASN A 181 -11.97 -15.75 15.89
CA ASN A 181 -12.06 -14.33 16.19
C ASN A 181 -11.63 -13.46 15.00
N VAL A 182 -11.06 -14.05 13.95
CA VAL A 182 -10.63 -13.32 12.76
C VAL A 182 -11.84 -12.89 11.93
N GLY A 183 -11.89 -11.60 11.62
CA GLY A 183 -12.73 -11.01 10.59
C GLY A 183 -11.94 -10.88 9.30
N ASP A 184 -12.13 -11.83 8.39
CA ASP A 184 -11.63 -11.75 7.03
C ASP A 184 -12.80 -11.97 6.06
N THR A 185 -13.32 -10.87 5.52
CA THR A 185 -14.44 -10.90 4.57
C THR A 185 -13.98 -10.90 3.12
N ALA A 186 -12.69 -10.64 2.86
CA ALA A 186 -12.19 -10.31 1.53
C ALA A 186 -13.02 -9.23 0.78
N SER A 187 -13.85 -8.45 1.47
CA SER A 187 -14.77 -7.52 0.82
C SER A 187 -14.02 -6.34 0.20
N VAL A 188 -14.58 -5.80 -0.88
CA VAL A 188 -14.03 -4.66 -1.58
C VAL A 188 -14.27 -3.40 -0.75
N ARG A 189 -13.24 -2.57 -0.57
CA ARG A 189 -13.36 -1.23 0.01
C ARG A 189 -13.13 -0.18 -1.05
N LEU A 190 -13.87 0.92 -0.95
CA LEU A 190 -13.81 2.03 -1.89
C LEU A 190 -13.88 3.36 -1.16
N SER A 191 -13.06 4.30 -1.58
CA SER A 191 -13.09 5.68 -1.14
C SER A 191 -13.02 6.64 -2.34
N VAL A 192 -13.47 7.85 -2.09
CA VAL A 192 -13.27 8.99 -2.97
C VAL A 192 -12.68 10.13 -2.18
N GLY A 193 -12.03 11.07 -2.84
CA GLY A 193 -11.46 12.19 -2.13
C GLY A 193 -10.91 13.28 -3.02
N THR A 194 -10.39 14.28 -2.33
CA THR A 194 -9.77 15.46 -2.94
C THR A 194 -8.48 15.76 -2.20
N GLY A 195 -7.58 16.50 -2.84
CA GLY A 195 -6.31 16.84 -2.22
C GLY A 195 -5.55 17.89 -2.99
N LEU A 196 -4.40 18.22 -2.44
CA LEU A 196 -3.41 19.11 -3.02
C LEU A 196 -2.08 18.37 -3.11
N THR A 197 -1.30 18.70 -4.13
CA THR A 197 0.12 18.39 -4.19
C THR A 197 0.87 19.67 -4.44
N TRP A 198 1.94 19.89 -3.68
CA TRP A 198 2.87 20.99 -3.86
C TRP A 198 4.28 20.43 -4.09
N LEU A 199 4.85 20.70 -5.25
CA LEU A 199 6.25 20.45 -5.51
C LEU A 199 7.09 21.57 -4.88
N SER A 200 7.44 21.40 -3.60
CA SER A 200 8.26 22.36 -2.87
C SER A 200 9.75 22.24 -3.23
N PRO A 201 10.59 23.23 -2.88
CA PRO A 201 12.05 23.14 -3.05
C PRO A 201 12.71 21.96 -2.33
N PHE A 202 12.03 21.36 -1.34
CA PHE A 202 12.54 20.25 -0.54
C PHE A 202 11.93 18.89 -0.94
N GLY A 203 11.02 18.89 -1.92
CA GLY A 203 10.34 17.70 -2.43
C GLY A 203 8.82 17.83 -2.49
N PRO A 204 8.14 16.83 -3.08
CA PRO A 204 6.68 16.80 -3.16
C PRO A 204 6.03 16.70 -1.78
N ILE A 205 5.05 17.55 -1.51
CA ILE A 205 4.18 17.48 -0.33
C ILE A 205 2.75 17.24 -0.82
N GLY A 206 2.05 16.30 -0.20
CA GLY A 206 0.67 15.96 -0.51
C GLY A 206 -0.21 16.07 0.73
N VAL A 207 -1.39 16.66 0.56
CA VAL A 207 -2.46 16.63 1.55
C VAL A 207 -3.70 16.07 0.88
N ASP A 208 -4.27 15.00 1.43
CA ASP A 208 -5.43 14.31 0.90
C ASP A 208 -6.54 14.24 1.96
N LEU A 209 -7.77 14.48 1.51
CA LEU A 209 -9.00 14.23 2.24
C LEU A 209 -9.75 13.08 1.56
N GLY A 210 -9.76 11.92 2.22
CA GLY A 210 -10.43 10.71 1.74
C GLY A 210 -11.72 10.41 2.50
N PHE A 211 -12.72 9.93 1.78
CA PHE A 211 -14.05 9.60 2.29
C PHE A 211 -14.41 8.15 1.92
N PRO A 212 -14.36 7.21 2.88
CA PRO A 212 -14.77 5.81 2.68
C PRO A 212 -16.25 5.67 2.33
N LEU A 213 -16.54 5.20 1.11
CA LEU A 213 -17.89 4.95 0.60
C LEU A 213 -18.34 3.51 0.83
N LEU A 214 -17.47 2.55 0.53
CA LEU A 214 -17.71 1.12 0.77
C LEU A 214 -16.71 0.61 1.82
N LYS A 215 -17.23 0.10 2.94
CA LYS A 215 -16.47 -0.25 4.16
C LYS A 215 -17.20 -1.27 5.00
N GLU A 216 -16.46 -2.02 5.80
CA GLU A 216 -16.98 -2.88 6.85
C GLU A 216 -17.05 -2.16 8.20
N ALA A 217 -17.81 -2.73 9.14
CA ALA A 217 -17.99 -2.17 10.48
C ALA A 217 -16.68 -2.14 11.30
N PHE A 218 -15.76 -3.07 11.01
CA PHE A 218 -14.48 -3.22 11.70
C PHE A 218 -13.31 -2.54 10.97
N ASP A 219 -13.56 -1.78 9.90
CA ASP A 219 -12.53 -1.03 9.20
C ASP A 219 -12.16 0.26 9.96
N GLU A 220 -10.86 0.56 10.03
CA GLU A 220 -10.36 1.80 10.62
C GLU A 220 -10.22 2.90 9.55
N LYS A 221 -10.70 4.10 9.89
CA LYS A 221 -10.84 5.23 8.96
C LYS A 221 -9.85 6.33 9.33
N GLU A 222 -9.24 6.93 8.31
CA GLU A 222 -8.35 8.09 8.42
C GLU A 222 -8.68 9.04 7.26
N ASN A 223 -9.40 10.11 7.56
CA ASN A 223 -9.91 10.99 6.51
C ASN A 223 -8.85 11.99 6.02
N LEU A 224 -7.87 12.36 6.84
CA LEU A 224 -6.80 13.30 6.48
C LEU A 224 -5.48 12.57 6.39
N ARG A 225 -4.78 12.72 5.27
CA ARG A 225 -3.45 12.16 5.08
C ARG A 225 -2.47 13.22 4.59
N ILE A 226 -1.28 13.22 5.17
CA ILE A 226 -0.17 14.07 4.78
C ILE A 226 0.97 13.16 4.32
N SER A 227 1.45 13.39 3.10
CA SER A 227 2.52 12.61 2.47
C SER A 227 3.69 13.50 2.11
N PHE A 228 4.91 13.04 2.36
CA PHE A 228 6.15 13.70 1.97
C PHE A 228 6.92 12.80 1.01
N GLY A 229 7.25 13.31 -0.16
CA GLY A 229 8.15 12.69 -1.12
C GLY A 229 9.53 13.34 -1.05
N THR A 230 10.57 12.55 -1.29
CA THR A 230 11.95 13.06 -1.42
C THR A 230 12.35 13.13 -2.90
N GLN A 231 13.21 14.09 -3.24
CA GLN A 231 13.88 14.15 -4.54
C GLN A 231 15.26 13.48 -4.38
N PHE A 232 15.41 12.23 -4.82
CA PHE A 232 16.72 11.59 -5.00
C PHE A 232 16.74 10.81 -6.31
#